data_AF-X1AL80-F1
#
_entry.id   AF-X1AL80-F1
#
_cell.length_a   1.000
_cell.length_b   1.000
_cell.length_c   1.000
_cell.angle_alpha   90.00
_cell.angle_beta   90.00
_cell.angle_gamma   90.00
#
_symmetry.space_group_name_H-M   'P 1'
#
loop_
_entity.id
_entity.type
_entity.pdbx_description
1 polymer ?
#
loop_
_entity_poly.entity_id
_entity_poly.type
_entity_poly.pdbx_seq_one_letter_code
_entity_poly.pdbx_strand_id
1 'polypeptide(L)'
;MKIFLIVSLSFFNLKVVDLISNNSDTNTTVQNSEENAVDTNTTVLDNEEITVDNTTIAPETTTAQEQAGIKSKFSDYSSEFKSMYNFKEVVSLSGNNAKWRIILWKDIIQKSMKKPILGYGFGMLYNNETLKNMGWEYGADVGFLDPHNSYLSILYRTGIVGLLIFLLFIVSFFIKMIKFLRSCQDLAISAYMISVLSTIIFILVISFFMVVLEGPFLGIFLWVFIGLALSLTNIYDTKIKNLEN
;
A
#
# COMPACT_ATOMS: atom_id res chain seq x y z
N MET A 1 -8.97 -5.69 24.51
CA MET A 1 -9.75 -4.66 23.80
C MET A 1 -9.23 -3.23 24.07
N LYS A 2 -7.92 -2.95 23.88
CA LYS A 2 -7.34 -1.59 24.00
C LYS A 2 -6.27 -1.23 22.96
N ILE A 3 -5.88 -2.16 22.07
CA ILE A 3 -4.83 -1.92 21.05
C ILE A 3 -5.40 -1.46 19.69
N PHE A 4 -6.70 -1.62 19.44
CA PHE A 4 -7.30 -1.29 18.14
C PHE A 4 -7.79 0.16 17.99
N LEU A 5 -7.75 0.98 19.04
CA LEU A 5 -8.31 2.34 19.01
C LEU A 5 -7.33 3.42 18.53
N ILE A 6 -6.03 3.12 18.45
CA ILE A 6 -4.99 4.11 18.10
C ILE A 6 -4.85 4.29 16.58
N VAL A 7 -5.24 3.30 15.77
CA VAL A 7 -5.09 3.39 14.30
C VAL A 7 -6.26 4.13 13.63
N SER A 8 -7.41 4.28 14.31
CA SER A 8 -8.61 4.84 13.71
C SER A 8 -8.76 6.37 13.83
N LEU A 9 -7.98 7.05 14.67
CA LEU A 9 -8.15 8.50 14.92
C LEU A 9 -7.21 9.42 14.12
N SER A 10 -6.20 8.90 13.43
CA SER A 10 -5.20 9.74 12.75
C SER A 10 -5.60 10.23 11.35
N PHE A 11 -6.79 9.88 10.85
CA PHE A 11 -7.19 10.21 9.47
C PHE A 11 -8.17 11.39 9.32
N PHE A 12 -8.59 12.05 10.42
CA PHE A 12 -9.74 12.98 10.35
C PHE A 12 -9.48 14.46 10.69
N ASN A 13 -8.23 14.92 10.85
CA ASN A 13 -7.96 16.34 11.10
C ASN A 13 -6.72 16.85 10.35
N LEU A 14 -6.89 17.28 9.10
CA LEU A 14 -6.06 18.34 8.53
C LEU A 14 -6.97 19.38 7.86
N LYS A 15 -7.11 20.53 8.52
CA LYS A 15 -7.61 21.77 7.94
C LYS A 15 -6.54 22.34 7.00
N VAL A 16 -6.94 22.69 5.78
CA VAL A 16 -6.10 23.21 4.69
C VAL A 16 -6.05 24.74 4.70
N VAL A 17 -5.77 25.37 5.85
CA VAL A 17 -5.64 26.83 5.90
C VAL A 17 -4.45 27.17 6.79
N ASP A 18 -3.35 27.63 6.17
CA ASP A 18 -2.36 28.58 6.71
C ASP A 18 -1.00 28.48 5.99
N LEU A 19 -0.97 28.63 4.65
CA LEU A 19 0.29 28.72 3.88
C LEU A 19 0.35 29.92 2.93
N ILE A 20 -0.20 31.07 3.35
CA ILE A 20 0.12 32.38 2.76
C ILE A 20 0.49 33.34 3.89
N SER A 21 1.74 33.24 4.36
CA SER A 21 2.46 34.39 4.92
C SER A 21 3.94 34.04 5.09
N ASN A 22 4.80 35.00 4.77
CA ASN A 22 6.22 35.08 5.14
C ASN A 22 7.20 34.36 4.21
N ASN A 23 7.32 34.97 3.03
CA ASN A 23 8.60 35.10 2.35
C ASN A 23 9.30 36.36 2.90
N SER A 24 10.42 36.21 3.60
CA SER A 24 11.39 37.29 3.84
C SER A 24 12.73 36.73 4.32
N ASP A 25 13.74 36.94 3.46
CA ASP A 25 15.10 37.36 3.80
C ASP A 25 16.20 36.35 4.19
N THR A 26 17.02 36.04 3.17
CA THR A 26 18.48 36.19 3.06
C THR A 26 19.46 35.79 4.20
N ASN A 27 20.54 35.12 3.75
CA ASN A 27 21.98 35.37 4.03
C ASN A 27 22.83 34.41 4.90
N THR A 28 23.73 33.69 4.20
CA THR A 28 25.21 33.57 4.34
C THR A 28 25.94 33.07 5.62
N THR A 29 26.64 31.93 5.42
CA THR A 29 28.08 31.64 5.64
C THR A 29 28.66 31.29 7.05
N VAL A 30 29.53 30.26 7.04
CA VAL A 30 30.85 30.09 7.72
C VAL A 30 30.99 28.82 8.62
N GLN A 31 31.69 27.83 8.05
CA GLN A 31 32.85 27.04 8.51
C GLN A 31 33.06 26.54 9.96
N ASN A 32 33.50 25.25 9.99
CA ASN A 32 34.59 24.63 10.77
C ASN A 32 34.39 24.49 12.30
N SER A 33 34.88 23.47 13.01
CA SER A 33 35.70 22.27 12.77
C SER A 33 35.77 21.54 14.13
N GLU A 34 35.92 20.20 14.12
CA GLU A 34 36.84 19.37 14.94
C GLU A 34 36.97 19.66 16.46
N GLU A 35 37.01 18.71 17.40
CA GLU A 35 37.72 17.43 17.43
C GLU A 35 37.45 16.76 18.80
N ASN A 36 37.43 15.42 18.84
CA ASN A 36 38.12 14.49 19.78
C ASN A 36 38.20 14.78 21.31
N ALA A 37 38.23 13.81 22.23
CA ALA A 37 38.05 12.36 22.27
C ALA A 37 38.24 11.91 23.75
N VAL A 38 37.89 10.64 24.00
CA VAL A 38 38.50 9.70 24.99
C VAL A 38 38.13 9.91 26.48
N ASP A 39 37.31 9.06 27.10
CA ASP A 39 37.47 7.65 27.55
C ASP A 39 38.09 7.51 28.96
N THR A 40 37.34 6.85 29.85
CA THR A 40 37.75 5.78 30.80
C THR A 40 37.16 5.87 32.23
N ASN A 41 36.41 4.81 32.54
CA ASN A 41 36.47 3.96 33.74
C ASN A 41 36.07 4.45 35.16
N THR A 42 34.94 3.85 35.60
CA THR A 42 34.79 2.97 36.79
C THR A 42 34.92 3.59 38.19
N THR A 43 33.83 3.55 38.97
CA THR A 43 33.73 2.85 40.27
C THR A 43 32.29 2.82 40.78
N VAL A 44 32.00 1.76 41.54
CA VAL A 44 30.70 1.36 42.08
C VAL A 44 30.60 1.86 43.52
N LEU A 45 29.41 2.31 43.94
CA LEU A 45 28.66 1.90 45.16
C LEU A 45 27.95 3.05 45.88
N ASP A 46 26.76 2.66 46.35
CA ASP A 46 26.00 3.12 47.51
C ASP A 46 24.85 4.11 47.34
N ASN A 47 23.74 3.65 47.93
CA ASN A 47 22.39 4.18 47.89
C ASN A 47 22.28 5.39 48.82
N GLU A 48 21.82 6.52 48.30
CA GLU A 48 21.15 7.54 49.10
C GLU A 48 19.81 7.91 48.46
N GLU A 49 18.83 7.98 49.35
CA GLU A 49 17.44 8.34 49.17
C GLU A 49 17.32 9.78 48.61
N ILE A 50 16.82 9.94 47.38
CA ILE A 50 16.63 11.25 46.77
C ILE A 50 15.13 11.59 46.74
N THR A 51 14.81 12.59 47.55
CA THR A 51 13.64 13.47 47.55
C THR A 51 13.06 13.74 46.15
N VAL A 52 11.74 13.60 46.00
CA VAL A 52 11.00 13.99 44.79
C VAL A 52 11.03 15.52 44.66
N ASP A 53 12.00 16.03 43.90
CA ASP A 53 12.08 17.43 43.55
C ASP A 53 11.11 17.74 42.41
N ASN A 54 10.14 18.60 42.69
CA ASN A 54 9.07 18.97 41.77
C ASN A 54 9.61 20.04 40.80
N THR A 55 10.52 19.64 39.92
CA THR A 55 11.05 20.52 38.87
C THR A 55 10.10 20.54 37.68
N THR A 56 9.54 21.73 37.43
CA THR A 56 8.80 22.10 36.22
C THR A 56 9.52 21.56 34.97
N ILE A 57 8.89 20.61 34.27
CA ILE A 57 9.37 20.14 32.96
C ILE A 57 9.26 21.33 32.00
N ALA A 58 10.37 22.02 31.79
CA ALA A 58 10.51 22.93 30.66
C ALA A 58 10.36 22.11 29.36
N PRO A 59 9.65 22.60 28.34
CA PRO A 59 9.54 21.88 27.08
C PRO A 59 10.95 21.68 26.53
N GLU A 60 11.35 20.41 26.32
CA GLU A 60 12.59 20.07 25.64
C GLU A 60 12.67 20.87 24.35
N THR A 61 13.61 21.81 24.31
CA THR A 61 13.90 22.57 23.11
C THR A 61 14.64 21.64 22.17
N THR A 62 13.90 20.95 21.29
CA THR A 62 14.48 20.22 20.15
C THR A 62 15.51 21.13 19.49
N THR A 63 16.76 20.67 19.47
CA THR A 63 17.88 21.48 18.99
C THR A 63 17.70 21.81 17.51
N ALA A 64 18.25 22.95 17.06
CA ALA A 64 18.13 23.40 15.67
C ALA A 64 18.62 22.34 14.65
N GLN A 65 19.55 21.48 15.05
CA GLN A 65 20.04 20.33 14.27
C GLN A 65 18.98 19.24 14.09
N GLU A 66 18.22 18.93 15.13
CA GLU A 66 17.14 17.94 15.08
C GLU A 66 15.96 18.46 14.24
N GLN A 67 15.60 19.74 14.39
CA GLN A 67 14.61 20.39 13.53
C GLN A 67 15.06 20.50 12.07
N ALA A 68 16.35 20.73 11.82
CA ALA A 68 16.92 20.73 10.47
C ALA A 68 16.92 19.32 9.85
N GLY A 69 17.20 18.27 10.63
CA GLY A 69 17.10 16.88 10.22
C GLY A 69 15.67 16.46 9.88
N ILE A 70 14.69 16.91 10.67
CA ILE A 70 13.26 16.68 10.40
C ILE A 70 12.80 17.45 9.14
N LYS A 71 13.20 18.71 8.97
CA LYS A 71 12.90 19.50 7.76
C LYS A 71 13.54 18.93 6.50
N SER A 72 14.78 18.44 6.60
CA SER A 72 15.49 17.74 5.52
C SER A 72 14.74 16.48 5.09
N LYS A 73 14.39 15.60 6.04
CA LYS A 73 13.60 14.39 5.76
C LYS A 73 12.25 14.73 5.13
N PHE A 74 11.57 15.75 5.63
CA PHE A 74 10.27 16.19 5.09
C PHE A 74 10.40 16.78 3.67
N SER A 75 11.49 17.51 3.39
CA SER A 75 11.83 17.98 2.04
C SER A 75 12.05 16.82 1.08
N ASP A 76 12.79 15.78 1.50
CA ASP A 76 13.04 14.59 0.68
C ASP A 76 11.72 13.86 0.37
N TYR A 77 10.86 13.61 1.36
CA TYR A 77 9.54 13.04 1.14
C TYR A 77 8.66 13.92 0.23
N SER A 78 8.77 15.24 0.35
CA SER A 78 8.01 16.15 -0.50
C SER A 78 8.47 16.08 -1.96
N SER A 79 9.76 15.85 -2.21
CA SER A 79 10.30 15.69 -3.56
C SER A 79 9.93 14.34 -4.18
N GLU A 80 9.94 13.26 -3.38
CA GLU A 80 9.39 11.96 -3.77
C GLU A 80 7.88 12.07 -4.08
N PHE A 81 7.12 12.76 -3.22
CA PHE A 81 5.69 12.99 -3.43
C PHE A 81 5.39 13.90 -4.62
N LYS A 82 6.26 14.87 -4.91
CA LYS A 82 6.16 15.77 -6.07
C LYS A 82 6.54 15.06 -7.36
N SER A 83 7.50 14.13 -7.31
CA SER A 83 7.80 13.23 -8.41
C SER A 83 6.60 12.33 -8.74
N MET A 84 5.81 11.92 -7.74
CA MET A 84 4.57 11.15 -7.94
C MET A 84 3.53 11.89 -8.81
N TYR A 85 3.52 13.23 -8.79
CA TYR A 85 2.67 14.05 -9.67
C TYR A 85 3.27 14.27 -11.06
N ASN A 86 4.58 14.12 -11.22
CA ASN A 86 5.28 14.41 -12.46
C ASN A 86 5.60 13.11 -13.21
N PHE A 87 4.59 12.57 -13.90
CA PHE A 87 4.67 11.29 -14.63
C PHE A 87 5.91 11.14 -15.53
N LYS A 88 6.37 12.25 -16.15
CA LYS A 88 7.59 12.25 -16.99
C LYS A 88 8.87 11.96 -16.19
N GLU A 89 8.94 12.46 -14.96
CA GLU A 89 10.08 12.30 -14.05
C GLU A 89 10.16 10.87 -13.51
N VAL A 90 9.02 10.30 -13.09
CA VAL A 90 8.91 8.88 -12.66
C VAL A 90 9.35 7.93 -13.77
N VAL A 91 8.92 8.18 -15.01
CA VAL A 91 9.36 7.37 -16.16
C VAL A 91 10.84 7.59 -16.45
N SER A 92 11.39 8.78 -16.23
CA SER A 92 12.82 9.02 -16.48
C SER A 92 13.73 8.26 -15.50
N LEU A 93 13.31 8.12 -14.24
CA LEU A 93 14.07 7.51 -13.16
C LEU A 93 13.85 5.99 -12.99
N SER A 94 12.78 5.45 -13.56
CA SER A 94 12.42 4.03 -13.45
C SER A 94 13.42 3.10 -14.18
N GLY A 95 13.61 1.86 -13.72
CA GLY A 95 14.31 0.83 -14.51
C GLY A 95 13.52 0.45 -15.78
N ASN A 96 14.19 -0.11 -16.80
CA ASN A 96 13.57 -0.42 -18.11
C ASN A 96 12.24 -1.19 -18.00
N ASN A 97 12.15 -2.19 -17.10
CA ASN A 97 10.93 -2.95 -16.87
C ASN A 97 9.78 -2.10 -16.31
N ALA A 98 10.08 -1.19 -15.37
CA ALA A 98 9.08 -0.31 -14.79
C ALA A 98 8.62 0.74 -15.81
N LYS A 99 9.54 1.32 -16.61
CA LYS A 99 9.19 2.23 -17.72
C LYS A 99 8.26 1.57 -18.72
N TRP A 100 8.59 0.34 -19.14
CA TRP A 100 7.78 -0.44 -20.06
C TRP A 100 6.35 -0.65 -19.53
N ARG A 101 6.21 -1.03 -18.25
CA ARG A 101 4.89 -1.24 -17.61
C ARG A 101 4.09 0.04 -17.54
N ILE A 102 4.71 1.15 -17.16
CA ILE A 102 4.03 2.46 -17.07
C ILE A 102 3.49 2.90 -18.44
N ILE A 103 4.29 2.73 -19.51
CA ILE A 103 3.86 3.04 -20.89
C ILE A 103 2.70 2.11 -21.30
N LEU A 104 2.82 0.80 -21.02
CA LEU A 104 1.77 -0.18 -21.32
C LEU A 104 0.46 0.13 -20.58
N TRP A 105 0.53 0.39 -19.28
CA TRP A 105 -0.64 0.68 -18.45
C TRP A 105 -1.34 1.95 -18.91
N LYS A 106 -0.59 2.99 -19.26
CA LYS A 106 -1.15 4.22 -19.81
C LYS A 106 -1.92 3.96 -21.10
N ASP A 107 -1.35 3.20 -22.03
CA ASP A 107 -2.00 2.85 -23.30
C ASP A 107 -3.27 2.01 -23.06
N ILE A 108 -3.22 1.02 -22.16
CA ILE A 108 -4.38 0.19 -21.81
C ILE A 108 -5.50 1.04 -21.18
N ILE A 109 -5.18 1.95 -20.27
CA ILE A 109 -6.16 2.87 -19.68
C ILE A 109 -6.79 3.73 -20.78
N GLN A 110 -5.98 4.36 -21.63
CA GLN A 110 -6.46 5.20 -22.73
C GLN A 110 -7.37 4.44 -23.70
N LYS A 111 -7.02 3.19 -24.03
CA LYS A 111 -7.86 2.32 -24.85
C LYS A 111 -9.15 1.94 -24.12
N SER A 112 -9.08 1.58 -22.85
CA SER A 112 -10.24 1.23 -22.04
C SER A 112 -11.25 2.38 -22.00
N MET A 113 -10.79 3.63 -21.99
CA MET A 113 -11.66 4.81 -22.06
C MET A 113 -12.42 4.96 -23.39
N LYS A 114 -11.99 4.30 -24.47
CA LYS A 114 -12.74 4.27 -25.76
C LYS A 114 -13.95 3.33 -25.70
N LYS A 115 -13.93 2.31 -24.83
CA LYS A 115 -15.05 1.39 -24.58
C LYS A 115 -15.25 1.19 -23.07
N PRO A 116 -15.62 2.24 -22.32
CA PRO A 116 -15.48 2.26 -20.87
C PRO A 116 -16.48 1.35 -20.16
N ILE A 117 -17.65 1.06 -20.75
CA ILE A 117 -18.72 0.34 -20.07
C ILE A 117 -18.48 -1.17 -20.06
N LEU A 118 -18.36 -1.78 -21.25
CA LEU A 118 -18.25 -3.23 -21.44
C LEU A 118 -16.85 -3.68 -21.87
N GLY A 119 -15.93 -2.74 -22.13
CA GLY A 119 -14.58 -3.07 -22.59
C GLY A 119 -14.56 -3.65 -24.01
N TYR A 120 -13.50 -4.40 -24.29
CA TYR A 120 -13.22 -4.99 -25.60
C TYR A 120 -13.53 -6.49 -25.69
N GLY A 121 -13.92 -7.13 -24.59
CA GLY A 121 -14.11 -8.57 -24.49
C GLY A 121 -12.80 -9.37 -24.38
N PHE A 122 -12.93 -10.67 -24.12
CA PHE A 122 -11.79 -11.57 -23.89
C PHE A 122 -11.04 -11.99 -25.17
N GLY A 123 -11.66 -11.85 -26.34
CA GLY A 123 -11.07 -12.21 -27.63
C GLY A 123 -10.09 -11.18 -28.18
N MET A 124 -9.98 -10.00 -27.56
CA MET A 124 -9.08 -8.95 -28.01
C MET A 124 -7.73 -9.02 -27.30
N LEU A 125 -6.67 -9.06 -28.10
CA LEU A 125 -5.29 -9.00 -27.67
C LEU A 125 -4.88 -7.57 -27.27
N TYR A 126 -3.92 -7.47 -26.35
CA TYR A 126 -3.32 -6.18 -25.98
C TYR A 126 -2.30 -5.76 -27.04
N ASN A 127 -2.76 -5.12 -28.10
CA ASN A 127 -1.86 -4.48 -29.07
C ASN A 127 -1.40 -3.13 -28.52
N ASN A 128 -0.11 -2.79 -28.51
CA ASN A 128 0.42 -1.49 -28.10
C ASN A 128 1.32 -0.88 -29.18
N GLU A 129 0.75 0.00 -30.01
CA GLU A 129 1.47 0.73 -31.07
C GLU A 129 2.62 1.60 -30.55
N THR A 130 2.53 2.12 -29.32
CA THR A 130 3.59 2.96 -28.74
C THR A 130 4.85 2.14 -28.43
N LEU A 131 4.68 0.97 -27.80
CA LEU A 131 5.79 0.05 -27.54
C LEU A 131 6.36 -0.53 -28.84
N LYS A 132 5.49 -0.81 -29.82
CA LYS A 132 5.88 -1.21 -31.17
C LYS A 132 6.79 -0.19 -31.83
N ASN A 133 6.38 1.08 -31.84
CA ASN A 133 7.14 2.17 -32.46
C ASN A 133 8.47 2.45 -31.74
N MET A 134 8.57 2.12 -30.45
CA MET A 134 9.82 2.20 -29.67
C MET A 134 10.75 1.00 -29.88
N GLY A 135 10.34 -0.03 -30.63
CA GLY A 135 11.07 -1.29 -30.75
C GLY A 135 11.16 -2.06 -29.43
N TRP A 136 10.23 -1.81 -28.51
CA TRP A 136 10.18 -2.41 -27.17
C TRP A 136 9.15 -3.56 -27.07
N GLU A 137 8.66 -4.04 -28.22
CA GLU A 137 8.01 -5.34 -28.29
C GLU A 137 9.07 -6.42 -28.07
N TYR A 138 8.98 -7.14 -26.96
CA TYR A 138 9.87 -8.26 -26.65
C TYR A 138 9.19 -9.58 -27.03
N GLY A 139 9.88 -10.44 -27.79
CA GLY A 139 9.50 -11.83 -28.03
C GLY A 139 8.79 -12.13 -29.35
N ALA A 140 8.55 -13.42 -29.60
CA ALA A 140 7.94 -13.96 -30.83
C ALA A 140 6.41 -13.71 -30.93
N ASP A 141 5.78 -13.25 -29.85
CA ASP A 141 4.34 -13.02 -29.76
C ASP A 141 4.02 -11.53 -29.66
N VAL A 142 4.22 -10.81 -30.77
CA VAL A 142 3.85 -9.39 -31.01
C VAL A 142 2.35 -9.05 -30.83
N GLY A 143 1.58 -9.93 -30.16
CA GLY A 143 0.18 -9.73 -29.77
C GLY A 143 -0.17 -10.17 -28.33
N PHE A 144 0.71 -10.83 -27.57
CA PHE A 144 0.41 -11.32 -26.21
C PHE A 144 1.13 -10.49 -25.12
N LEU A 145 0.99 -9.16 -25.19
CA LEU A 145 1.57 -8.26 -24.18
C LEU A 145 0.62 -8.15 -22.98
N ASP A 146 0.68 -9.11 -22.05
CA ASP A 146 -0.14 -9.00 -20.84
C ASP A 146 0.25 -7.73 -20.04
N PRO A 147 -0.73 -6.94 -19.54
CA PRO A 147 -0.46 -5.78 -18.69
C PRO A 147 0.41 -6.07 -17.49
N HIS A 148 0.49 -7.32 -17.03
CA HIS A 148 0.99 -7.67 -15.71
C HIS A 148 0.33 -6.80 -14.63
N ASN A 149 -0.99 -6.65 -14.76
CA ASN A 149 -1.87 -5.98 -13.82
C ASN A 149 -3.28 -6.48 -14.10
N SER A 150 -3.75 -7.37 -13.24
CA SER A 150 -5.04 -8.04 -13.45
C SER A 150 -6.24 -7.10 -13.36
N TYR A 151 -6.13 -5.99 -12.65
CA TYR A 151 -7.20 -4.99 -12.59
C TYR A 151 -7.33 -4.23 -13.91
N LEU A 152 -6.21 -3.86 -14.53
CA LEU A 152 -6.20 -3.28 -15.87
C LEU A 152 -6.66 -4.28 -16.92
N SER A 153 -6.32 -5.55 -16.75
CA SER A 153 -6.86 -6.63 -17.58
C SER A 153 -8.38 -6.69 -17.53
N ILE A 154 -8.95 -6.74 -16.32
CA ILE A 154 -10.40 -6.78 -16.11
C ILE A 154 -11.04 -5.52 -16.70
N LEU A 155 -10.48 -4.33 -16.44
CA LEU A 155 -10.97 -3.07 -16.98
C LEU A 155 -10.99 -3.06 -18.51
N TYR A 156 -9.90 -3.51 -19.15
CA TYR A 156 -9.80 -3.53 -20.61
C TYR A 156 -10.82 -4.48 -21.25
N ARG A 157 -11.00 -5.66 -20.65
CA ARG A 157 -11.83 -6.73 -21.21
C ARG A 157 -13.31 -6.56 -20.91
N THR A 158 -13.65 -6.07 -19.72
CA THR A 158 -15.03 -6.04 -19.22
C THR A 158 -15.54 -4.62 -18.94
N GLY A 159 -14.69 -3.61 -19.11
CA GLY A 159 -15.00 -2.23 -18.79
C GLY A 159 -15.14 -1.99 -17.29
N ILE A 160 -15.65 -0.81 -16.95
CA ILE A 160 -15.90 -0.41 -15.58
C ILE A 160 -16.96 -1.28 -14.91
N VAL A 161 -17.92 -1.82 -15.68
CA VAL A 161 -18.98 -2.68 -15.13
C VAL A 161 -18.39 -3.95 -14.54
N GLY A 162 -17.57 -4.68 -15.30
CA GLY A 162 -16.97 -5.91 -14.77
C GLY A 162 -15.95 -5.64 -13.67
N LEU A 163 -15.19 -4.54 -13.76
CA LEU A 163 -14.28 -4.13 -12.68
C LEU A 163 -15.06 -3.83 -11.39
N LEU A 164 -16.16 -3.10 -11.45
CA LEU A 164 -16.99 -2.79 -10.29
C LEU A 164 -17.64 -4.04 -9.70
N ILE A 165 -18.15 -4.96 -10.53
CA ILE A 165 -18.70 -6.23 -10.05
C ILE A 165 -17.64 -7.02 -9.30
N PHE A 166 -16.42 -7.10 -9.85
CA PHE A 166 -15.30 -7.78 -9.20
C PHE A 166 -14.95 -7.13 -7.85
N LEU A 167 -14.80 -5.80 -7.81
CA LEU A 167 -14.50 -5.08 -6.56
C LEU A 167 -15.62 -5.22 -5.53
N LEU A 168 -16.88 -5.14 -5.95
CA LEU A 168 -18.04 -5.36 -5.08
C LEU A 168 -18.06 -6.76 -4.50
N PHE A 169 -17.73 -7.78 -5.30
CA PHE A 169 -17.60 -9.16 -4.83
C PHE A 169 -16.52 -9.27 -3.75
N ILE A 170 -15.31 -8.74 -4.00
CA ILE A 170 -14.20 -8.77 -3.05
C ILE A 170 -14.54 -8.02 -1.75
N VAL A 171 -15.11 -6.82 -1.85
CA VAL A 171 -15.52 -6.02 -0.68
C VAL A 171 -16.61 -6.73 0.12
N SER A 172 -17.63 -7.28 -0.55
CA SER A 172 -18.71 -8.01 0.10
C SER A 172 -18.20 -9.25 0.82
N PHE A 173 -17.24 -9.96 0.21
CA PHE A 173 -16.54 -11.08 0.83
C PHE A 173 -15.83 -10.64 2.11
N PHE A 174 -14.97 -9.61 2.07
CA PHE A 174 -14.25 -9.14 3.26
C PHE A 174 -15.19 -8.63 4.35
N ILE A 175 -16.27 -7.93 4.01
CA ILE A 175 -17.29 -7.52 4.99
C ILE A 175 -17.87 -8.74 5.71
N LYS A 176 -18.21 -9.81 4.98
CA LYS A 176 -18.72 -11.05 5.56
C LYS A 176 -17.68 -11.68 6.51
N MET A 177 -16.42 -11.75 6.08
CA MET A 177 -15.35 -12.37 6.88
C MET A 177 -15.00 -11.56 8.13
N ILE A 178 -15.03 -10.22 8.05
CA ILE A 178 -14.83 -9.35 9.21
C ILE A 178 -15.99 -9.49 10.21
N LYS A 179 -17.24 -9.60 9.73
CA LYS A 179 -18.39 -9.87 10.59
C LYS A 179 -18.23 -11.20 11.32
N PHE A 180 -17.83 -12.25 10.59
CA PHE A 180 -17.53 -13.56 11.18
C PHE A 180 -16.44 -13.49 12.25
N LEU A 181 -15.31 -12.83 11.96
CA LEU A 181 -14.22 -12.67 12.94
C LEU A 181 -14.64 -11.92 14.20
N ARG A 182 -15.60 -10.99 14.11
CA ARG A 182 -16.14 -10.27 15.27
C ARG A 182 -17.08 -11.12 16.12
N SER A 183 -17.76 -12.11 15.53
CA SER A 183 -18.67 -13.01 16.25
C SER A 183 -18.00 -14.32 16.70
N CYS A 184 -16.90 -14.73 16.07
CA CYS A 184 -16.19 -15.94 16.40
C CYS A 184 -15.51 -15.82 17.76
N GLN A 185 -15.91 -16.68 18.71
CA GLN A 185 -15.33 -16.73 20.05
C GLN A 185 -14.13 -17.69 20.14
N ASP A 186 -13.97 -18.58 19.16
CA ASP A 186 -12.88 -19.54 19.11
C ASP A 186 -11.61 -18.86 18.55
N LEU A 187 -10.57 -18.80 19.38
CA LEU A 187 -9.30 -18.17 19.05
C LEU A 187 -8.56 -18.90 17.91
N ALA A 188 -8.59 -20.23 17.88
CA ALA A 188 -7.89 -21.02 16.87
C ALA A 188 -8.55 -20.85 15.51
N ILE A 189 -9.89 -20.86 15.46
CA ILE A 189 -10.65 -20.63 14.24
C ILE A 189 -10.43 -19.21 13.72
N SER A 190 -10.42 -18.22 14.63
CA SER A 190 -10.14 -16.82 14.27
C SER A 190 -8.73 -16.66 13.71
N ALA A 191 -7.73 -17.28 14.33
CA ALA A 191 -6.35 -17.25 13.85
C ALA A 191 -6.21 -17.87 12.45
N TYR A 192 -6.80 -19.04 12.22
CA TYR A 192 -6.81 -19.67 10.91
C TYR A 192 -7.48 -18.79 9.84
N MET A 193 -8.63 -18.20 10.16
CA MET A 193 -9.33 -17.27 9.26
C MET A 193 -8.45 -16.06 8.92
N ILE A 194 -7.77 -15.46 9.91
CA ILE A 194 -6.85 -14.35 9.67
C ILE A 194 -5.69 -14.76 8.73
N SER A 195 -5.14 -15.97 8.90
CA SER A 195 -4.11 -16.48 7.99
C SER A 195 -4.63 -16.61 6.56
N VAL A 196 -5.82 -17.20 6.36
CA VAL A 196 -6.46 -17.32 5.05
C VAL A 196 -6.71 -15.95 4.42
N LEU A 197 -7.25 -14.99 5.18
CA LEU A 197 -7.48 -13.63 4.68
C LEU A 197 -6.18 -12.92 4.32
N SER A 198 -5.11 -13.13 5.08
CA SER A 198 -3.78 -12.56 4.80
C SER A 198 -3.24 -13.08 3.47
N THR A 199 -3.42 -14.37 3.18
CA THR A 199 -3.05 -14.96 1.88
C THR A 199 -3.88 -14.40 0.74
N ILE A 200 -5.20 -14.22 0.91
CA ILE A 200 -6.06 -13.60 -0.10
C ILE A 200 -5.61 -12.15 -0.37
N ILE A 201 -5.34 -11.37 0.68
CA ILE A 201 -4.84 -9.99 0.54
C ILE A 201 -3.51 -9.99 -0.23
N PHE A 202 -2.59 -10.88 0.12
CA PHE A 202 -1.32 -11.03 -0.61
C PHE A 202 -1.53 -11.29 -2.11
N ILE A 203 -2.43 -12.22 -2.47
CA ILE A 203 -2.76 -12.52 -3.87
C ILE A 203 -3.38 -11.29 -4.57
N LEU A 204 -4.29 -10.58 -3.90
CA LEU A 204 -4.92 -9.37 -4.47
C LEU A 204 -3.90 -8.23 -4.66
N VAL A 205 -2.93 -8.09 -3.77
CA VAL A 205 -1.85 -7.08 -3.88
C VAL A 205 -0.89 -7.43 -5.01
N ILE A 206 -0.43 -8.67 -5.10
CA ILE A 206 0.49 -9.06 -6.18
C ILE A 206 -0.17 -9.01 -7.56
N SER A 207 -1.51 -9.14 -7.63
CA SER A 207 -2.30 -8.98 -8.86
C SER A 207 -2.23 -7.56 -9.47
N PHE A 208 -1.74 -6.54 -8.74
CA PHE A 208 -1.46 -5.23 -9.34
C PHE A 208 -0.24 -5.23 -10.27
N PHE A 209 0.65 -6.20 -10.10
CA PHE A 209 1.97 -6.22 -10.74
C PHE A 209 2.23 -7.50 -11.54
N MET A 210 1.31 -8.46 -11.51
CA MET A 210 1.47 -9.76 -12.14
C MET A 210 0.19 -10.19 -12.84
N VAL A 211 0.33 -11.18 -13.73
CA VAL A 211 -0.79 -11.90 -14.35
C VAL A 211 -1.20 -12.99 -13.37
N VAL A 212 -2.30 -12.79 -12.65
CA VAL A 212 -2.71 -13.66 -11.55
C VAL A 212 -4.13 -14.15 -11.74
N LEU A 213 -5.07 -13.23 -11.99
CA LEU A 213 -6.50 -13.51 -11.99
C LEU A 213 -7.02 -14.03 -13.34
N GLU A 214 -6.25 -13.87 -14.41
CA GLU A 214 -6.63 -14.16 -15.79
C GLU A 214 -6.51 -15.65 -16.12
N GLY A 215 -5.57 -16.34 -15.47
CA GLY A 215 -5.20 -17.71 -15.80
C GLY A 215 -5.39 -18.67 -14.62
N PRO A 216 -5.57 -19.98 -14.91
CA PRO A 216 -5.77 -20.98 -13.87
C PRO A 216 -4.53 -21.20 -12.99
N PHE A 217 -3.33 -20.90 -13.49
CA PHE A 217 -2.07 -21.20 -12.81
C PHE A 217 -1.95 -20.51 -11.43
N LEU A 218 -2.27 -19.22 -11.34
CA LEU A 218 -2.28 -18.50 -10.07
C LEU A 218 -3.69 -18.19 -9.57
N GLY A 219 -4.67 -18.03 -10.47
CA GLY A 219 -6.05 -17.70 -10.12
C GLY A 219 -6.72 -18.77 -9.26
N ILE A 220 -6.34 -20.05 -9.42
CA ILE A 220 -6.92 -21.15 -8.63
C ILE A 220 -6.72 -20.96 -7.14
N PHE A 221 -5.57 -20.42 -6.71
CA PHE A 221 -5.28 -20.23 -5.29
C PHE A 221 -6.24 -19.21 -4.67
N LEU A 222 -6.55 -18.12 -5.37
CA LEU A 222 -7.53 -17.14 -4.89
C LEU A 222 -8.89 -17.82 -4.61
N TRP A 223 -9.39 -18.56 -5.59
CA TRP A 223 -10.71 -19.20 -5.49
C TRP A 223 -10.75 -20.28 -4.41
N VAL A 224 -9.67 -21.05 -4.26
CA VAL A 224 -9.53 -22.05 -3.19
C VAL A 224 -9.56 -21.38 -1.81
N PHE A 225 -8.78 -20.31 -1.60
CA PHE A 225 -8.76 -19.62 -0.31
C PHE A 225 -10.09 -18.93 0.02
N ILE A 226 -10.78 -18.35 -0.98
CA ILE A 226 -12.14 -17.83 -0.80
C ILE A 226 -13.10 -18.95 -0.39
N GLY A 227 -13.02 -20.11 -1.05
CA GLY A 227 -13.84 -21.28 -0.71
C GLY A 227 -13.57 -21.80 0.70
N LEU A 228 -12.30 -21.87 1.12
CA LEU A 228 -11.91 -22.26 2.48
C LEU A 228 -12.48 -21.31 3.53
N ALA A 229 -12.36 -19.99 3.31
CA ALA A 229 -12.90 -18.99 4.23
C ALA A 229 -14.43 -19.13 4.37
N LEU A 230 -15.15 -19.27 3.24
CA LEU A 230 -16.60 -19.45 3.25
C LEU A 230 -17.04 -20.75 3.92
N SER A 231 -16.31 -21.85 3.66
CA SER A 231 -16.57 -23.16 4.26
C SER A 231 -16.41 -23.12 5.78
N LEU A 232 -15.33 -22.50 6.26
CA LEU A 232 -15.06 -22.38 7.68
C LEU A 232 -16.17 -21.62 8.42
N THR A 233 -16.63 -20.51 7.85
CA THR A 233 -17.78 -19.77 8.40
C THR A 233 -19.02 -20.65 8.50
N ASN A 234 -19.37 -21.38 7.44
CA ASN A 234 -20.56 -22.22 7.41
C ASN A 234 -20.51 -23.37 8.44
N ILE A 235 -19.34 -24.02 8.58
CA ILE A 235 -19.13 -25.10 9.55
C ILE A 235 -19.26 -24.58 10.98
N TYR A 236 -18.65 -23.43 11.27
CA TYR A 236 -18.71 -22.82 12.61
C TYR A 236 -20.16 -22.44 12.97
N ASP A 237 -20.86 -21.75 12.07
CA ASP A 237 -22.25 -21.33 12.30
C ASP A 237 -23.17 -22.54 12.55
N THR A 238 -22.95 -23.65 11.83
CA THR A 238 -23.69 -24.90 12.03
C THR A 238 -23.39 -25.53 13.40
N LYS A 239 -22.11 -25.54 13.80
CA LYS A 239 -21.70 -26.06 15.11
C LYS A 239 -22.32 -25.28 16.26
N ILE A 240 -22.35 -23.95 16.18
CA ILE A 240 -22.94 -23.09 17.22
C ILE A 240 -24.45 -23.34 17.34
N LYS A 241 -25.18 -23.38 16.21
CA LYS A 241 -26.62 -23.67 16.22
C LYS A 241 -26.96 -25.04 16.84
N ASN A 242 -26.11 -26.04 16.62
CA ASN A 242 -26.31 -27.37 17.20
C ASN A 242 -26.03 -27.44 18.71
N LEU A 243 -25.32 -26.46 19.28
CA LEU A 243 -25.08 -26.37 20.73
C LEU A 243 -26.20 -25.60 21.46
N GLU A 244 -26.98 -24.80 20.73
CA GLU A 244 -28.09 -24.00 21.25
C GLU A 244 -29.44 -24.76 21.25
N ASN A 245 -29.55 -25.87 20.52
CA ASN A 245 -30.73 -26.75 20.47
C ASN A 245 -30.56 -27.98 21.37
#